data_AF-A0A4Q9PDU1-F1
#
_entry.id   AF-A0A4Q9PDU1-F1
#
_cell.length_a   1.000
_cell.length_b   1.000
_cell.length_c   1.000
_cell.angle_alpha   90.00
_cell.angle_beta   90.00
_cell.angle_gamma   90.00
#
_symmetry.space_group_name_H-M   'P 1'
#
loop_
_entity.id
_entity.type
_entity.pdbx_description
1 polymer ?
#
loop_
_entity_poly.entity_id
_entity_poly.type
_entity_poly.pdbx_seq_one_letter_code
_entity_poly.pdbx_strand_id
1 'polypeptide(L)'
;MAARSLTYRRDRVQEVLSEVARRLSDDILLDVLIEKVHAAMIEVRIRYSPRSKDFIREAVHAEVRARRVSLHNNETICKITLTPEGKRFYRKMGGSTLFNAQDKRLMRLTVKELREQTELIHRVVREIKHLFTHFHPESAPYPPNDIPGAMRLMFRHIDELNEQWTDLQRDLAADQATMRDLRAARRSSGHAGSASTGSGSMTSAFGGSGPVS
;
A
#
# COMPACT_ATOMS: atom_id res chain seq x y z
N MET A 1 28.45 -18.20 21.98
CA MET A 1 28.23 -17.39 20.74
C MET A 1 26.84 -17.63 20.12
N ALA A 2 25.73 -17.50 20.86
CA ALA A 2 24.39 -17.88 20.37
C ALA A 2 23.39 -16.71 20.18
N ALA A 3 23.70 -15.51 20.68
CA ALA A 3 22.75 -14.39 20.70
C ALA A 3 22.53 -13.70 19.33
N ARG A 4 23.49 -13.79 18.39
CA ARG A 4 23.42 -13.09 17.10
C ARG A 4 22.39 -13.66 16.12
N SER A 5 22.00 -14.94 16.24
CA SER A 5 21.04 -15.56 15.29
C SER A 5 19.58 -15.22 15.61
N LEU A 6 19.28 -14.96 16.88
CA LEU A 6 17.94 -14.63 17.37
C LEU A 6 17.55 -13.20 17.06
N THR A 7 18.47 -12.25 17.26
CA THR A 7 18.28 -10.84 16.85
C THR A 7 18.01 -10.76 15.36
N TYR A 8 18.83 -11.43 14.55
CA TYR A 8 18.67 -11.40 13.09
C TYR A 8 17.32 -11.94 12.61
N ARG A 9 16.82 -13.03 13.20
CA ARG A 9 15.50 -13.58 12.85
C ARG A 9 14.36 -12.64 13.25
N ARG A 10 14.48 -12.00 14.41
CA ARG A 10 13.51 -10.99 14.86
C ARG A 10 13.50 -9.76 13.95
N ASP A 11 14.68 -9.29 13.55
CA ASP A 11 14.84 -8.15 12.65
C ASP A 11 14.18 -8.43 11.30
N ARG A 12 14.30 -9.67 10.79
CA ARG A 12 13.63 -10.08 9.53
C ARG A 12 12.11 -10.17 9.65
N VAL A 13 11.60 -10.67 10.77
CA VAL A 13 10.15 -10.62 11.04
C VAL A 13 9.66 -9.17 11.06
N GLN A 14 10.43 -8.28 11.70
CA GLN A 14 10.13 -6.84 11.74
C GLN A 14 10.21 -6.17 10.35
N GLU A 15 11.18 -6.53 9.52
CA GLU A 15 11.30 -6.04 8.13
C GLU A 15 10.09 -6.47 7.28
N VAL A 16 9.70 -7.75 7.32
CA VAL A 16 8.53 -8.23 6.56
C VAL A 16 7.25 -7.57 7.05
N LEU A 17 7.07 -7.39 8.36
CA LEU A 17 5.94 -6.64 8.92
C LEU A 17 5.98 -5.15 8.51
N SER A 18 7.18 -4.58 8.36
CA SER A 18 7.35 -3.20 7.87
C SER A 18 6.93 -3.05 6.41
N GLU A 19 7.23 -4.05 5.59
CA GLU A 19 6.84 -4.09 4.18
C GLU A 19 5.31 -4.20 4.04
N VAL A 20 4.68 -5.07 4.84
CA VAL A 20 3.21 -5.20 4.90
C VAL A 20 2.57 -3.87 5.27
N ALA A 21 3.09 -3.18 6.30
CA ALA A 21 2.60 -1.88 6.74
C ALA A 21 2.76 -0.76 5.68
N ARG A 22 3.74 -0.88 4.77
CA ARG A 22 4.00 0.08 3.68
C ARG A 22 3.09 -0.13 2.49
N ARG A 23 2.72 -1.38 2.19
CA ARG A 23 1.79 -1.73 1.09
C ARG A 23 0.33 -1.43 1.38
N LEU A 24 0.02 -0.67 2.45
CA LEU A 24 -1.33 -0.36 2.94
C LEU A 24 -2.18 -1.58 3.29
N SER A 25 -1.56 -2.76 3.44
CA SER A 25 -2.23 -3.95 3.94
C SER A 25 -2.20 -3.92 5.47
N ASP A 26 -3.36 -4.17 6.08
CA ASP A 26 -3.54 -4.10 7.52
C ASP A 26 -3.35 -5.44 8.21
N ASP A 27 -3.24 -6.50 7.41
CA ASP A 27 -3.27 -7.87 7.84
C ASP A 27 -2.34 -8.77 7.01
N ILE A 28 -1.89 -9.85 7.64
CA ILE A 28 -1.13 -10.93 7.01
C ILE A 28 -1.45 -12.24 7.72
N LEU A 29 -1.52 -13.34 6.99
CA LEU A 29 -1.65 -14.68 7.57
C LEU A 29 -0.31 -15.12 8.16
N LEU A 30 -0.33 -15.80 9.31
CA LEU A 30 0.90 -16.27 9.96
C LEU A 30 1.72 -17.19 9.05
N ASP A 31 1.08 -18.06 8.28
CA ASP A 31 1.77 -18.97 7.35
C ASP A 31 2.45 -18.19 6.21
N VAL A 32 1.77 -17.18 5.66
CA VAL A 32 2.34 -16.28 4.63
C VAL A 32 3.51 -15.47 5.21
N LEU A 33 3.42 -15.03 6.47
CA LEU A 33 4.54 -14.36 7.14
C LEU A 33 5.74 -15.30 7.27
N ILE A 34 5.53 -16.56 7.67
CA ILE A 34 6.58 -17.58 7.78
C ILE A 34 7.24 -17.83 6.43
N GLU A 35 6.46 -17.96 5.36
CA GLU A 35 6.97 -18.14 4.00
C GLU A 35 7.82 -16.95 3.52
N LYS A 36 7.35 -15.72 3.76
CA LYS A 36 8.11 -14.50 3.40
C LYS A 36 9.41 -14.38 4.19
N VAL A 37 9.40 -14.67 5.48
CA VAL A 37 10.61 -14.67 6.31
C VAL A 37 11.56 -15.77 5.86
N HIS A 38 11.04 -16.95 5.48
CA HIS A 38 11.84 -18.03 4.92
C HIS A 38 12.51 -17.63 3.60
N ALA A 39 11.78 -17.00 2.68
CA ALA A 39 12.33 -16.47 1.44
C ALA A 39 13.46 -15.46 1.69
N ALA A 40 13.23 -14.50 2.60
CA ALA A 40 14.25 -13.52 3.00
C ALA A 40 15.49 -14.17 3.66
N MET A 41 15.33 -15.28 4.37
CA MET A 41 16.46 -16.03 4.95
C MET A 41 17.28 -16.78 3.88
N ILE A 42 16.62 -17.28 2.83
CA ILE A 42 17.29 -17.96 1.69
C ILE A 42 18.15 -16.97 0.92
N GLU A 43 17.66 -15.77 0.65
CA GLU A 43 18.40 -14.72 -0.07
C GLU A 43 19.74 -14.39 0.61
N VAL A 44 19.78 -14.43 1.93
CA VAL A 44 20.99 -14.16 2.74
C VAL A 44 21.76 -15.43 3.11
N ARG A 45 21.46 -16.57 2.47
CA ARG A 45 22.12 -17.89 2.66
C ARG A 45 22.11 -18.40 4.11
N ILE A 46 21.08 -18.07 4.90
CA ILE A 46 20.96 -18.57 6.27
C ILE A 46 20.22 -19.91 6.25
N ARG A 47 20.78 -20.93 6.90
CA ARG A 47 20.13 -22.25 7.00
C ARG A 47 18.81 -22.14 7.75
N TYR A 48 17.73 -22.46 7.06
CA TYR A 48 16.42 -22.65 7.66
C TYR A 48 16.35 -24.00 8.36
N SER A 49 16.14 -23.98 9.67
CA SER A 49 15.89 -25.17 10.49
C SER A 49 14.39 -25.25 10.82
N PRO A 50 13.80 -26.44 11.04
CA PRO A 50 12.41 -26.57 11.50
C PRO A 50 12.08 -25.72 12.74
N ARG A 51 13.05 -25.57 13.66
CA ARG A 51 12.94 -24.69 14.85
C ARG A 51 12.78 -23.21 14.51
N SER A 52 13.09 -22.79 13.28
CA SER A 52 12.92 -21.39 12.84
C SER A 52 11.46 -20.95 12.87
N LYS A 53 10.51 -21.88 12.67
CA LYS A 53 9.08 -21.58 12.82
C LYS A 53 8.74 -21.16 14.25
N ASP A 54 9.30 -21.85 15.25
CA ASP A 54 9.07 -21.52 16.65
C ASP A 54 9.66 -20.15 17.02
N PHE A 55 10.85 -19.85 16.50
CA PHE A 55 11.47 -18.52 16.70
C PHE A 55 10.70 -17.39 16.02
N ILE A 56 10.12 -17.63 14.84
CA ILE A 56 9.26 -16.64 14.17
C ILE A 56 7.99 -16.42 14.99
N ARG A 57 7.37 -17.49 15.50
CA ARG A 57 6.22 -17.38 16.40
C ARG A 57 6.56 -16.61 17.67
N GLU A 58 7.70 -16.88 18.30
CA GLU A 58 8.17 -16.16 19.48
C GLU A 58 8.41 -14.66 19.18
N ALA A 59 8.98 -14.34 18.02
CA ALA A 59 9.15 -12.96 17.57
C ALA A 59 7.79 -12.26 17.38
N VAL A 60 6.81 -12.93 16.77
CA VAL A 60 5.44 -12.40 16.63
C VAL A 60 4.80 -12.19 17.99
N HIS A 61 4.93 -13.13 18.94
CA HIS A 61 4.44 -12.94 20.31
C HIS A 61 5.16 -11.78 21.03
N ALA A 62 6.44 -11.52 20.76
CA ALA A 62 7.13 -10.34 21.25
C ALA A 62 6.54 -9.05 20.68
N GLU A 63 6.13 -9.04 19.41
CA GLU A 63 5.45 -7.89 18.79
C GLU A 63 4.01 -7.68 19.29
N VAL A 64 3.32 -8.77 19.66
CA VAL A 64 2.02 -8.71 20.35
C VAL A 64 2.19 -8.10 21.75
N ARG A 65 3.19 -8.55 22.52
CA ARG A 65 3.52 -7.96 23.84
C ARG A 65 3.87 -6.48 23.73
N ALA A 66 4.52 -6.07 22.64
CA ALA A 66 4.84 -4.68 22.35
C ALA A 66 3.63 -3.85 21.85
N ARG A 67 2.42 -4.44 21.79
CA ARG A 67 1.18 -3.82 21.29
C ARG A 67 1.28 -3.32 19.84
N ARG A 68 2.24 -3.84 19.07
CA ARG A 68 2.39 -3.46 17.65
C ARG A 68 1.46 -4.29 16.76
N VAL A 69 1.11 -5.48 17.19
CA VAL A 69 0.40 -6.47 16.38
C VAL A 69 -0.67 -7.16 17.23
N SER A 70 -1.83 -7.45 16.64
CA SER A 70 -2.89 -8.27 17.22
C SER A 70 -3.02 -9.59 16.48
N LEU A 71 -3.06 -10.69 17.23
CA LEU A 71 -3.31 -12.03 16.68
C LEU A 71 -4.80 -12.36 16.82
N HIS A 72 -5.43 -12.66 15.70
CA HIS A 72 -6.76 -13.25 15.64
C HIS A 72 -6.60 -14.70 15.23
N ASN A 73 -6.82 -15.62 16.17
CA ASN A 73 -6.79 -17.03 15.90
C ASN A 73 -8.22 -17.51 15.65
N ASN A 74 -8.55 -17.75 14.38
CA ASN A 74 -9.74 -18.52 14.03
C ASN A 74 -9.31 -19.98 13.89
N GLU A 75 -10.21 -20.92 14.17
CA GLU A 75 -9.94 -22.37 14.38
C GLU A 75 -8.99 -23.03 13.35
N THR A 76 -8.89 -22.49 12.14
CA THR A 76 -8.00 -22.97 11.07
C THR A 76 -6.98 -21.94 10.57
N ILE A 77 -7.11 -20.67 10.93
CA ILE A 77 -6.33 -19.56 10.35
C ILE A 77 -5.87 -18.60 11.45
N CYS A 78 -4.56 -18.46 11.59
CA CYS A 78 -3.97 -17.44 12.44
C CYS A 78 -3.70 -16.18 11.62
N LYS A 79 -4.51 -15.15 11.85
CA LYS A 79 -4.43 -13.85 11.17
C LYS A 79 -3.73 -12.85 12.07
N ILE A 80 -2.74 -12.17 11.51
CA ILE A 80 -1.96 -11.13 12.14
C ILE A 80 -2.50 -9.80 11.63
N THR A 81 -2.91 -8.91 12.54
CA THR A 81 -3.40 -7.56 12.20
C THR A 81 -2.49 -6.51 12.81
N LEU A 82 -2.19 -5.48 12.04
CA LEU A 82 -1.36 -4.36 12.49
C LEU A 82 -2.22 -3.37 13.27
N THR A 83 -1.83 -3.14 14.52
CA THR A 83 -2.47 -2.10 15.34
C THR A 83 -2.12 -0.70 14.80
N PRO A 84 -2.89 0.35 15.13
CA PRO A 84 -2.57 1.72 14.74
C PRO A 84 -1.17 2.18 15.21
N GLU A 85 -0.77 1.75 16.41
CA GLU A 85 0.57 2.03 16.96
C GLU A 85 1.67 1.27 16.21
N GLY A 86 1.42 0.00 15.89
CA GLY A 86 2.30 -0.81 15.05
C GLY A 86 2.50 -0.20 13.67
N LYS A 87 1.43 0.23 12.98
CA LYS A 87 1.53 0.90 11.68
C LYS A 87 2.41 2.15 11.76
N ARG A 88 2.25 2.98 12.79
CA ARG A 88 3.10 4.17 13.00
C ARG A 88 4.56 3.80 13.23
N PHE A 89 4.81 2.74 13.99
CA PHE A 89 6.16 2.23 14.24
C PHE A 89 6.81 1.69 12.97
N TYR A 90 6.13 0.78 12.26
CA TYR A 90 6.63 0.12 11.05
C TYR A 90 6.81 1.08 9.87
N ARG A 91 5.95 2.10 9.72
CA ARG A 91 6.17 3.19 8.76
C ARG A 91 7.46 3.98 9.05
N LYS A 92 7.79 4.17 10.34
CA LYS A 92 9.01 4.86 10.77
C LYS A 92 10.25 3.98 10.72
N MET A 93 10.11 2.67 10.87
CA MET A 93 11.25 1.74 11.05
C MET A 93 12.19 1.67 9.83
N GLY A 94 11.75 2.07 8.65
CA GLY A 94 12.66 2.26 7.50
C GLY A 94 12.55 3.63 6.85
N GLY A 95 11.98 4.61 7.56
CA GLY A 95 12.11 6.02 7.19
C GLY A 95 13.34 6.57 7.92
N SER A 96 14.24 7.25 7.23
CA SER A 96 15.22 8.08 7.92
C SER A 96 14.43 9.09 8.76
N THR A 97 14.68 9.10 10.08
CA THR A 97 14.09 10.14 10.94
C THR A 97 14.73 11.46 10.55
N LEU A 98 14.06 12.19 9.66
CA LEU A 98 14.37 13.58 9.40
C LEU A 98 14.01 14.34 10.68
N PHE A 99 15.02 14.61 11.49
CA PHE A 99 14.87 15.41 12.68
C PHE A 99 14.62 16.85 12.28
N ASN A 100 13.66 17.51 12.92
CA ASN A 100 13.55 18.94 12.80
C ASN A 100 14.74 19.60 13.53
N ALA A 101 15.21 20.77 13.08
CA ALA A 101 16.42 21.39 13.65
C ALA A 101 16.32 21.65 15.18
N GLN A 102 15.09 21.73 15.71
CA GLN A 102 14.81 21.94 17.13
C GLN A 102 14.37 20.67 17.87
N ASP A 103 14.41 19.49 17.25
CA ASP A 103 13.95 18.26 17.90
C ASP A 103 14.86 17.87 19.08
N LYS A 104 14.25 17.72 20.27
CA LYS A 104 14.94 17.26 21.50
C LYS A 104 15.63 15.90 21.32
N ARG A 105 15.22 15.11 20.32
CA ARG A 105 15.82 13.82 19.98
C ARG A 105 17.14 13.98 19.22
N LEU A 106 17.27 15.00 18.36
CA LEU A 106 18.51 15.34 17.67
C LEU A 106 19.58 15.82 18.65
N MET A 107 19.18 16.68 19.60
CA MET A 107 20.05 17.21 20.66
C MET A 107 20.54 16.14 21.65
N ARG A 108 19.90 14.96 21.68
CA ARG A 108 20.25 13.85 22.58
C ARG A 108 21.07 12.76 21.90
N LEU A 109 21.30 12.84 20.59
CA LEU A 109 22.12 11.87 19.87
C LEU A 109 23.58 12.06 20.23
N THR A 110 24.28 10.95 20.37
CA THR A 110 25.74 10.97 20.53
C THR A 110 26.42 11.33 19.21
N VAL A 111 27.65 11.86 19.28
CA VAL A 111 28.44 12.24 18.09
C VAL A 111 28.60 11.05 17.12
N LYS A 112 28.67 9.82 17.64
CA LYS A 112 28.76 8.60 16.82
C LYS A 112 27.47 8.33 16.04
N GLU A 113 26.33 8.38 16.72
CA GLU A 113 25.02 8.19 16.07
C GLU A 113 24.72 9.29 15.06
N LEU A 114 25.13 10.54 15.34
CA LEU A 114 25.00 11.65 14.38
C LEU A 114 25.82 11.40 13.11
N ARG A 115 27.04 10.87 13.26
CA ARG A 115 27.91 10.51 12.13
C ARG A 115 27.30 9.39 11.29
N GLU A 116 26.77 8.36 11.92
CA GLU A 116 26.09 7.26 11.23
C GLU A 116 24.87 7.75 10.43
N GLN A 117 24.05 8.63 11.03
CA GLN A 117 22.91 9.25 10.33
C GLN A 117 23.37 10.13 9.16
N THR A 118 24.45 10.90 9.34
CA THR A 118 25.02 11.74 8.27
C THR A 118 25.54 10.89 7.11
N GLU A 119 26.21 9.78 7.40
CA GLU A 119 26.68 8.85 6.37
C GLU A 119 25.55 8.16 5.61
N LEU A 120 24.44 7.84 6.29
CA LEU A 120 23.24 7.32 5.65
C LEU A 120 22.61 8.36 4.71
N ILE A 121 22.45 9.60 5.18
CA ILE A 121 21.93 10.71 4.34
C ILE A 121 22.84 10.95 3.13
N HIS A 122 24.17 10.95 3.32
CA HIS A 122 25.14 11.10 2.22
C HIS A 122 25.10 9.95 1.20
N ARG A 123 24.72 8.73 1.61
CA ARG A 123 24.53 7.62 0.67
C ARG A 123 23.26 7.82 -0.15
N VAL A 124 22.15 8.14 0.49
CA VAL A 124 20.88 8.42 -0.19
C VAL A 124 21.01 9.59 -1.16
N VAL A 125 21.67 10.67 -0.77
CA VAL A 125 21.93 11.82 -1.67
C VAL A 125 22.79 11.42 -2.86
N ARG A 126 23.78 10.54 -2.67
CA ARG A 126 24.59 10.01 -3.78
C ARG A 126 23.79 9.13 -4.73
N GLU A 127 22.92 8.27 -4.20
CA GLU A 127 22.02 7.44 -5.01
C GLU A 127 21.03 8.29 -5.80
N ILE A 128 20.42 9.29 -5.17
CA ILE A 128 19.54 10.26 -5.85
C ILE A 128 20.32 10.99 -6.94
N LYS A 129 21.54 11.48 -6.65
CA LYS A 129 22.38 12.13 -7.66
C LYS A 129 22.68 11.19 -8.82
N HIS A 130 23.01 9.93 -8.54
CA HIS A 130 23.27 8.91 -9.56
C HIS A 130 22.04 8.67 -10.45
N LEU A 131 20.86 8.51 -9.85
CA LEU A 131 19.60 8.36 -10.58
C LEU A 131 19.29 9.59 -11.43
N PHE A 132 19.46 10.80 -10.89
CA PHE A 132 19.29 12.04 -11.64
C PHE A 132 20.24 12.12 -12.84
N THR A 133 21.53 11.79 -12.65
CA THR A 133 22.49 11.76 -13.76
C THR A 133 22.16 10.69 -14.80
N HIS A 134 21.52 9.59 -14.39
CA HIS A 134 21.10 8.52 -15.29
C HIS A 134 19.87 8.92 -16.13
N PHE A 135 18.89 9.58 -15.53
CA PHE A 135 17.66 9.98 -16.23
C PHE A 135 17.76 11.31 -16.98
N HIS A 136 18.69 12.19 -16.58
CA HIS A 136 18.91 13.49 -17.23
C HIS A 136 20.40 13.75 -17.50
N PRO A 137 21.02 13.01 -18.43
CA PRO A 137 22.46 13.10 -18.72
C PRO A 137 22.89 14.48 -19.23
N GLU A 138 21.99 15.26 -19.82
CA GLU A 138 22.26 16.61 -20.32
C GLU A 138 22.28 17.69 -19.23
N SER A 139 21.91 17.35 -17.99
CA SER A 139 21.73 18.30 -16.88
C SER A 139 22.79 18.18 -15.78
N ALA A 140 24.04 17.90 -16.16
CA ALA A 140 25.16 17.92 -15.22
C ALA A 140 25.93 19.27 -15.28
N PRO A 141 26.41 19.84 -14.14
CA PRO A 141 26.22 19.45 -12.74
C PRO A 141 25.45 20.52 -11.93
N TYR A 142 24.32 20.15 -11.34
CA TYR A 142 23.74 20.99 -10.28
C TYR A 142 24.65 21.01 -9.04
N PRO A 143 24.91 22.19 -8.45
CA PRO A 143 25.66 22.29 -7.21
C PRO A 143 24.92 21.54 -6.09
N PRO A 144 25.64 20.98 -5.09
CA PRO A 144 25.09 20.11 -4.05
C PRO A 144 23.98 20.74 -3.19
N ASN A 145 23.81 22.06 -3.25
CA ASN A 145 22.77 22.80 -2.52
C ASN A 145 21.41 22.88 -3.26
N ASP A 146 21.33 22.48 -4.53
CA ASP A 146 20.11 22.63 -5.35
C ASP A 146 19.24 21.36 -5.45
N ILE A 147 19.67 20.26 -4.82
CA ILE A 147 18.90 19.00 -4.79
C ILE A 147 17.47 19.22 -4.23
N PRO A 148 17.25 20.00 -3.16
CA PRO A 148 15.89 20.30 -2.70
C PRO A 148 15.08 21.15 -3.70
N GLY A 149 15.73 21.94 -4.57
CA GLY A 149 15.10 22.69 -5.65
C GLY A 149 14.66 21.76 -6.78
N ALA A 150 15.55 20.88 -7.23
CA ALA A 150 15.26 19.88 -8.25
C ALA A 150 14.15 18.90 -7.80
N MET A 151 14.15 18.48 -6.52
CA MET A 151 13.07 17.66 -5.97
C MET A 151 11.73 18.38 -5.96
N ARG A 152 11.70 19.69 -5.65
CA ARG A 152 10.47 20.48 -5.71
C ARG A 152 9.94 20.61 -7.14
N LEU A 153 10.81 20.76 -8.12
CA LEU A 153 10.45 20.76 -9.54
C LEU A 153 9.89 19.40 -9.98
N MET A 154 10.50 18.29 -9.55
CA MET A 154 9.96 16.95 -9.82
C MET A 154 8.58 16.73 -9.19
N PHE A 155 8.40 17.09 -7.92
CA PHE A 155 7.10 16.95 -7.27
C PHE A 155 6.04 17.79 -7.97
N ARG A 156 6.40 19.02 -8.37
CA ARG A 156 5.49 19.86 -9.15
C ARG A 156 5.11 19.22 -10.49
N HIS A 157 6.03 18.61 -11.22
CA HIS A 157 5.70 17.89 -12.45
C HIS A 157 4.86 16.63 -12.21
N ILE A 158 5.09 15.92 -11.11
CA ILE A 158 4.26 14.78 -10.72
C ILE A 158 2.83 15.24 -10.40
N ASP A 159 2.68 16.37 -9.71
CA ASP A 159 1.38 16.96 -9.40
C ASP A 159 0.67 17.44 -10.68
N GLU A 160 1.39 18.11 -11.59
CA GLU A 160 0.87 18.52 -12.91
C GLU A 160 0.43 17.31 -13.76
N LEU A 161 1.21 16.22 -13.77
CA LEU A 161 0.84 14.97 -14.44
C LEU A 161 -0.36 14.30 -13.79
N ASN A 162 -0.48 14.38 -12.47
CA ASN A 162 -1.62 13.82 -11.75
C ASN A 162 -2.90 14.62 -12.00
N GLU A 163 -2.82 15.95 -12.07
CA GLU A 163 -3.92 16.81 -12.49
C GLU A 163 -4.38 16.45 -13.91
N GLN A 164 -3.46 16.36 -14.86
CA GLN A 164 -3.75 15.95 -16.25
C GLN A 164 -4.39 14.55 -16.32
N TRP A 165 -3.90 13.61 -15.51
CA TRP A 165 -4.50 12.28 -15.41
C TRP A 165 -5.94 12.35 -14.88
N THR A 166 -6.18 13.16 -13.84
CA THR A 166 -7.54 13.32 -13.30
C THR A 166 -8.49 13.99 -14.28
N ASP A 167 -8.01 14.94 -15.08
CA ASP A 167 -8.81 15.60 -16.12
C ASP A 167 -9.16 14.62 -17.24
N LEU A 168 -8.19 13.85 -17.74
CA LEU A 168 -8.45 12.79 -18.71
C LEU A 168 -9.44 11.74 -18.19
N GLN A 169 -9.37 11.41 -16.90
CA GLN A 169 -10.30 10.48 -16.28
C GLN A 169 -11.73 11.05 -16.17
N ARG A 170 -11.87 12.37 -15.97
CA ARG A 170 -13.17 13.07 -16.00
C ARG A 170 -13.73 13.11 -17.42
N ASP A 171 -12.91 13.39 -18.42
CA ASP A 171 -13.33 13.43 -19.83
C ASP A 171 -13.80 12.04 -20.29
N LEU A 172 -13.06 10.99 -19.94
CA LEU A 172 -13.47 9.60 -20.21
C LEU A 172 -14.81 9.25 -19.53
N ALA A 173 -15.03 9.72 -18.31
CA ALA A 173 -16.30 9.50 -17.61
C ALA A 173 -17.47 10.24 -18.28
N ALA A 174 -17.23 11.46 -18.76
CA ALA A 174 -18.20 12.23 -19.53
C ALA A 174 -18.56 11.53 -20.85
N ASP A 175 -17.56 11.06 -21.60
CA ASP A 175 -17.77 10.31 -22.85
C ASP A 175 -18.51 8.99 -22.63
N GLN A 176 -18.25 8.30 -21.52
CA GLN A 176 -19.00 7.09 -21.18
C GLN A 176 -20.46 7.40 -20.80
N ALA A 177 -20.72 8.53 -20.15
CA ALA A 177 -22.07 8.98 -19.83
C ALA A 177 -22.85 9.34 -21.11
N THR A 178 -22.25 10.13 -22.01
CA THR A 178 -22.89 10.47 -23.30
C THR A 178 -23.16 9.22 -24.14
N MET A 179 -22.24 8.25 -24.16
CA MET A 179 -22.45 6.97 -24.84
C MET A 179 -23.55 6.11 -24.22
N ARG A 180 -23.76 6.18 -22.90
CA ARG A 180 -24.90 5.51 -22.23
C ARG A 180 -26.21 6.19 -22.58
N ASP A 181 -26.25 7.52 -22.61
CA ASP A 181 -27.45 8.29 -22.95
C ASP A 181 -27.83 8.07 -24.42
N LEU A 182 -26.87 8.05 -25.34
CA LEU A 182 -27.10 7.72 -26.75
C LEU A 182 -27.62 6.28 -26.93
N ARG A 183 -27.10 5.32 -26.15
CA ARG A 183 -27.61 3.92 -26.16
C ARG A 183 -29.01 3.82 -25.55
N ALA A 184 -29.31 4.58 -24.50
CA ALA A 184 -30.63 4.66 -23.91
C ALA A 184 -31.65 5.28 -24.88
N ALA A 185 -31.28 6.37 -25.55
CA ALA A 185 -32.10 7.02 -26.58
C ALA A 185 -32.37 6.10 -27.78
N ARG A 186 -31.38 5.31 -28.22
CA ARG A 186 -31.57 4.29 -29.27
C ARG A 186 -32.50 3.15 -28.84
N ARG A 187 -32.48 2.76 -27.56
CA ARG A 187 -33.40 1.75 -27.02
C ARG A 187 -34.83 2.28 -26.90
N SER A 188 -35.01 3.55 -26.51
CA SER A 188 -36.34 4.17 -26.46
C SER A 188 -36.94 4.39 -27.86
N SER A 189 -36.13 4.72 -28.87
CA SER A 189 -36.61 4.82 -30.26
C SER A 189 -36.93 3.47 -30.91
N GLY A 190 -36.35 2.37 -30.42
CA GLY A 190 -36.62 1.01 -30.91
C GLY A 190 -37.89 0.36 -30.36
N HIS A 191 -38.48 0.89 -29.28
CA HIS A 191 -39.68 0.33 -28.65
C HIS A 191 -41.00 0.90 -29.22
N ALA A 192 -40.95 1.97 -30.01
CA ALA A 192 -42.13 2.54 -30.67
C ALA A 192 -42.56 1.81 -31.96
N GLY A 193 -41.76 0.83 -32.44
CA GLY A 193 -41.98 0.13 -33.71
C GLY A 193 -42.46 -1.33 -33.61
N SER A 194 -42.78 -1.84 -32.42
CA SER A 194 -43.23 -3.24 -32.25
C SER A 194 -44.43 -3.32 -31.30
N ALA A 195 -45.57 -2.81 -31.77
CA ALA A 195 -46.89 -3.12 -31.22
C ALA A 195 -47.90 -3.16 -32.38
N SER A 196 -47.74 -4.14 -33.28
CA SER A 196 -48.75 -4.44 -34.30
C SER A 196 -48.80 -5.93 -34.61
N THR A 197 -49.29 -6.73 -33.67
CA THR A 197 -49.95 -8.03 -33.97
C THR A 197 -50.79 -8.45 -32.77
N GLY A 198 -52.11 -8.58 -32.96
CA GLY A 198 -52.99 -9.18 -31.97
C GLY A 198 -54.41 -8.60 -31.93
N SER A 199 -55.11 -8.65 -33.05
CA SER A 199 -56.54 -8.36 -33.14
C SER A 199 -57.35 -9.37 -32.32
N GLY A 200 -58.07 -8.84 -31.31
CA GLY A 200 -59.38 -9.21 -30.79
C GLY A 200 -59.92 -10.65 -30.86
N SER A 201 -60.30 -11.17 -29.70
CA SER A 201 -61.58 -11.87 -29.55
C SER A 201 -62.19 -11.53 -28.19
N MET A 202 -63.33 -10.84 -28.22
CA MET A 202 -64.19 -10.59 -27.07
C MET A 202 -65.18 -11.74 -26.93
N THR A 203 -65.27 -12.33 -25.74
CA THR A 203 -66.54 -12.84 -25.22
C THR A 203 -66.67 -12.54 -23.73
N SER A 204 -67.81 -11.95 -23.41
CA SER A 204 -68.33 -11.55 -22.11
C SER A 204 -68.62 -12.72 -21.17
N ALA A 205 -68.51 -12.51 -19.85
CA ALA A 205 -69.61 -12.69 -18.90
C ALA A 205 -69.13 -12.69 -17.42
N PHE A 206 -69.70 -11.75 -16.65
CA PHE A 206 -70.40 -12.02 -15.39
C PHE A 206 -69.62 -12.50 -14.14
N GLY A 207 -69.63 -11.66 -13.10
CA GLY A 207 -69.97 -12.11 -11.74
C GLY A 207 -68.89 -12.05 -10.66
N GLY A 208 -69.16 -11.22 -9.64
CA GLY A 208 -68.99 -11.64 -8.24
C GLY A 208 -67.82 -11.03 -7.46
N SER A 209 -68.16 -10.02 -6.65
CA SER A 209 -67.84 -9.87 -5.22
C SER A 209 -66.42 -10.18 -4.70
N GLY A 210 -65.76 -9.17 -4.11
CA GLY A 210 -64.47 -9.24 -3.38
C GLY A 210 -64.52 -10.06 -2.07
N PRO A 211 -63.74 -9.74 -1.01
CA PRO A 211 -62.68 -8.73 -0.86
C PRO A 211 -61.41 -9.24 -0.11
N VAL A 212 -60.42 -8.35 0.06
CA VAL A 212 -59.46 -8.19 1.20
C VAL A 212 -58.82 -9.44 1.82
N SER A 213 -57.51 -9.60 1.61
CA SER A 213 -56.43 -9.49 2.61
C SER A 213 -55.07 -9.49 1.92
#